data_AF-A0A8H6CQS9-F1
#
_entry.id   AF-A0A8H6CQS9-F1
#
_cell.length_a   1.000
_cell.length_b   1.000
_cell.length_c   1.000
_cell.angle_alpha   90.00
_cell.angle_beta   90.00
_cell.angle_gamma   90.00
#
_symmetry.space_group_name_H-M   'P 1'
#
loop_
_entity.id
_entity.type
_entity.pdbx_description
1 polymer ?
#
loop_
_entity_poly.entity_id
_entity_poly.type
_entity_poly.pdbx_seq_one_letter_code
_entity_poly.pdbx_strand_id
1 'polypeptide(L)'
;MDYKLHPTGWSFSGPAGTAAQDPIYSFKRFSELYLKADSEYKGRYSVPVLCDREEETIVNNESPEIVRMIYSGFWVRFPAAVGDE
;
A
#
# COMPACT_ATOMS: atom_id res chain seq x y z
N MET A 1 -4.75 -9.44 3.85
CA MET A 1 -5.85 -9.03 2.96
C MET A 1 -6.62 -10.26 2.52
N ASP A 2 -7.94 -10.23 2.57
CA ASP A 2 -8.79 -11.25 1.96
C ASP A 2 -8.58 -11.27 0.44
N TYR A 3 -8.60 -12.47 -0.16
CA TYR A 3 -8.56 -12.61 -1.62
C TYR A 3 -9.94 -12.36 -2.25
N LYS A 4 -11.02 -12.45 -1.46
CA LYS A 4 -12.37 -12.14 -1.91
C LYS A 4 -12.60 -10.63 -1.82
N LEU A 5 -12.99 -10.05 -2.95
CA LEU A 5 -13.46 -8.67 -2.98
C LEU A 5 -14.91 -8.62 -2.45
N HIS A 6 -15.11 -7.96 -1.31
CA HIS A 6 -16.43 -7.77 -0.72
C HIS A 6 -17.14 -6.59 -1.38
N PRO A 7 -18.49 -6.48 -1.27
CA PRO A 7 -19.22 -5.30 -1.77
C PRO A 7 -18.72 -3.97 -1.20
N THR A 8 -18.11 -4.00 -0.02
CA THR A 8 -17.53 -2.83 0.63
C THR A 8 -16.05 -2.63 0.32
N GLY A 9 -15.52 -3.29 -0.71
CA GLY A 9 -14.13 -3.23 -1.12
C GLY A 9 -13.25 -4.27 -0.40
N TRP A 10 -11.96 -4.00 -0.41
CA TRP A 10 -10.97 -4.89 0.17
C TRP A 10 -11.01 -4.86 1.71
N SER A 11 -10.86 -6.04 2.33
CA SER A 11 -10.93 -6.21 3.78
C SER A 11 -9.84 -7.12 4.32
N PHE A 12 -9.62 -7.00 5.62
CA PHE A 12 -8.79 -7.90 6.42
C PHE A 12 -9.74 -8.79 7.22
N SER A 13 -9.89 -10.04 6.80
CA SER A 13 -10.83 -10.97 7.42
C SER A 13 -10.14 -12.04 8.27
N GLY A 14 -8.89 -12.43 7.95
CA GLY A 14 -8.16 -13.48 8.67
C GLY A 14 -8.25 -14.94 8.17
N PRO A 15 -9.16 -15.37 7.26
CA PRO A 15 -9.15 -16.72 6.70
C PRO A 15 -7.90 -17.03 5.90
N ALA A 16 -7.63 -18.33 5.74
CA ALA A 16 -6.63 -18.88 4.83
C ALA A 16 -5.21 -18.28 4.99
N GLY A 17 -4.82 -17.96 6.23
CA GLY A 17 -3.50 -17.39 6.53
C GLY A 17 -3.36 -15.90 6.20
N THR A 18 -4.46 -15.21 5.87
CA THR A 18 -4.44 -13.77 5.64
C THR A 18 -4.46 -13.02 6.98
N ALA A 19 -3.94 -11.79 7.01
CA ALA A 19 -4.00 -10.96 8.21
C ALA A 19 -5.46 -10.65 8.60
N ALA A 20 -5.77 -10.80 9.89
CA ALA A 20 -7.08 -10.49 10.48
C ALA A 20 -7.33 -8.98 10.65
N GLN A 21 -6.29 -8.16 10.51
CA GLN A 21 -6.33 -6.70 10.47
C GLN A 21 -5.06 -6.16 9.83
N ASP A 22 -5.07 -4.90 9.44
CA ASP A 22 -3.87 -4.16 9.07
C ASP A 22 -2.88 -4.14 10.25
N PRO A 23 -1.59 -4.46 10.04
CA PRO A 23 -0.62 -4.52 11.12
C PRO A 23 -0.17 -3.17 11.66
N ILE A 24 -0.48 -2.05 10.98
CA ILE A 24 -0.01 -0.71 11.38
C ILE A 24 -1.09 -0.02 12.24
N TYR A 25 -2.32 0.03 11.74
CA TYR A 25 -3.44 0.77 12.33
C TYR A 25 -4.57 -0.14 12.81
N SER A 26 -4.43 -1.47 12.70
CA SER A 26 -5.46 -2.44 13.11
C SER A 26 -6.79 -2.32 12.37
N PHE A 27 -6.80 -1.70 11.19
CA PHE A 27 -7.97 -1.58 10.31
C PHE A 27 -8.49 -2.93 9.84
N LYS A 28 -9.82 -3.03 9.68
CA LYS A 28 -10.51 -4.21 9.15
C LYS A 28 -10.87 -4.03 7.68
N ARG A 29 -10.93 -2.79 7.20
CA ARG A 29 -11.24 -2.42 5.82
C ARG A 29 -10.14 -1.55 5.26
N PHE A 30 -9.83 -1.76 4.00
CA PHE A 30 -8.81 -0.97 3.32
C PHE A 30 -9.22 0.49 3.09
N SER A 31 -10.53 0.76 2.98
CA SER A 31 -11.06 2.12 2.90
C SER A 31 -10.66 2.99 4.10
N GLU A 32 -10.43 2.40 5.27
CA GLU A 32 -10.01 3.13 6.48
C GLU A 32 -8.65 3.80 6.27
N LEU A 33 -7.74 3.20 5.49
CA LEU A 33 -6.45 3.81 5.15
C LEU A 33 -6.63 5.08 4.31
N TYR A 34 -7.51 5.04 3.30
CA TYR A 34 -7.80 6.21 2.46
C TYR A 34 -8.46 7.32 3.26
N LEU A 35 -9.42 6.98 4.12
CA LEU A 35 -10.12 7.95 4.96
C LEU A 35 -9.24 8.52 6.08
N LYS A 36 -8.22 7.77 6.52
CA LYS A 36 -7.19 8.29 7.44
C LYS A 36 -6.29 9.31 6.75
N ALA A 37 -5.90 9.06 5.50
CA ALA A 37 -5.08 9.99 4.72
C ALA A 37 -5.87 11.23 4.25
N ASP A 38 -7.14 11.05 3.86
CA ASP A 38 -8.04 12.11 3.45
C ASP A 38 -9.50 11.71 3.78
N SER A 39 -10.08 12.38 4.78
CA SER A 39 -11.45 12.11 5.24
C SER A 39 -12.53 12.42 4.17
N GLU A 40 -12.20 13.22 3.17
CA GLU A 40 -13.11 13.60 2.08
C GLU A 40 -12.88 12.81 0.79
N TYR A 41 -12.04 11.78 0.82
CA TYR A 41 -11.72 10.96 -0.35
C TYR A 41 -12.98 10.29 -0.94
N LYS A 42 -13.23 10.52 -2.23
CA LYS A 42 -14.41 10.00 -2.97
C LYS A 42 -14.05 9.00 -4.07
N GLY A 43 -12.78 8.66 -4.21
CA GLY A 43 -12.28 7.77 -5.25
C GLY A 43 -12.50 6.28 -4.95
N ARG A 44 -11.94 5.42 -5.81
CA ARG A 44 -11.89 3.97 -5.56
C ARG A 44 -10.80 3.65 -4.54
N TYR A 45 -11.06 2.67 -3.68
CA TYR A 45 -10.06 2.11 -2.75
C TYR A 45 -9.29 0.99 -3.48
N SER A 46 -8.19 1.34 -4.15
CA SER A 46 -7.43 0.44 -5.02
C SER A 46 -6.15 -0.06 -4.37
N VAL A 47 -5.68 -1.24 -4.78
CA VAL A 47 -4.33 -1.73 -4.46
C VAL A 47 -3.49 -1.73 -5.75
N PRO A 48 -2.16 -1.53 -5.68
CA PRO A 48 -1.33 -1.27 -4.49
C PRO A 48 -1.40 0.18 -3.98
N VAL A 49 -0.92 0.41 -2.75
CA VAL A 49 -0.77 1.74 -2.12
C VAL A 49 0.61 1.86 -1.50
N LEU A 50 1.32 2.94 -1.81
CA LEU A 50 2.50 3.41 -1.09
C LEU A 50 2.05 4.46 -0.06
N CYS A 51 2.30 4.19 1.21
CA CYS A 51 1.87 5.01 2.34
C CYS A 51 3.10 5.47 3.13
N ASP A 52 3.10 6.74 3.55
CA ASP A 52 4.05 7.29 4.50
C ASP A 52 3.51 7.05 5.92
N ARG A 53 4.34 6.44 6.77
CA ARG A 53 3.98 6.13 8.15
C ARG A 53 4.22 7.29 9.11
N GLU A 54 5.10 8.23 8.77
CA GLU A 54 5.42 9.38 9.62
C GLU A 54 4.39 10.48 9.43
N GLU A 55 4.10 10.82 8.17
CA GLU A 55 3.09 11.82 7.80
C GLU A 55 1.67 11.23 7.72
N GLU A 56 1.51 9.93 8.00
CA GLU A 56 0.24 9.19 8.00
C GLU A 56 -0.62 9.37 6.73
N THR A 57 0.02 9.51 5.56
CA THR A 57 -0.64 9.86 4.29
C THR A 57 -0.33 8.88 3.16
N ILE A 58 -1.19 8.85 2.13
CA ILE A 58 -0.96 8.07 0.92
C ILE A 58 -0.05 8.87 -0.02
N VAL A 59 1.13 8.32 -0.33
CA VAL A 59 2.10 8.92 -1.25
C VAL A 59 1.70 8.67 -2.70
N ASN A 60 1.32 7.42 -3.03
CA ASN A 60 0.96 7.03 -4.39
C ASN A 60 0.12 5.75 -4.40
N ASN A 61 -0.86 5.64 -5.30
CA ASN A 61 -1.70 4.44 -5.49
C ASN A 61 -1.72 3.94 -6.96
N GLU A 62 -0.81 4.44 -7.80
CA GLU A 62 -0.64 4.06 -9.19
C GLU A 62 0.55 3.11 -9.34
N SER A 63 0.28 1.85 -9.64
CA SER A 63 1.29 0.79 -9.63
C SER A 63 2.52 1.05 -10.51
N PRO A 64 2.43 1.61 -11.73
CA PRO A 64 3.60 1.86 -12.57
C PRO A 64 4.52 2.94 -11.98
N GLU A 65 3.94 3.96 -11.36
CA GLU A 65 4.69 5.07 -10.76
C GLU A 65 5.33 4.62 -9.44
N ILE A 66 4.64 3.80 -8.63
CA ILE A 66 5.24 3.18 -7.44
C ILE A 66 6.50 2.38 -7.81
N VAL A 67 6.43 1.56 -8.86
CA VAL A 67 7.60 0.78 -9.33
C VAL A 67 8.75 1.70 -9.74
N ARG A 68 8.45 2.78 -10.48
CA ARG A 68 9.47 3.77 -10.90
C ARG A 68 10.10 4.49 -9.71
N MET A 69 9.32 4.91 -8.73
CA MET A 69 9.80 5.54 -7.50
C MET A 69 10.72 4.62 -6.70
N ILE A 70 10.35 3.33 -6.57
CA ILE A 70 11.20 2.34 -5.92
C ILE A 70 12.50 2.16 -6.72
N TYR A 71 12.39 2.07 -8.05
CA TYR A 71 13.56 1.89 -8.91
C TYR A 71 14.53 3.08 -8.85
N SER A 72 14.03 4.31 -8.93
CA SER A 72 14.88 5.51 -8.90
C SER A 72 15.35 5.90 -7.50
N GLY A 73 14.48 5.80 -6.49
CA GLY A 73 14.78 6.27 -5.13
C GLY A 73 15.63 5.30 -4.31
N PHE A 74 15.51 3.99 -4.56
CA PHE A 74 16.22 2.98 -3.77
C PHE A 74 17.51 2.52 -4.45
N TRP A 75 17.52 2.29 -5.77
CA TRP A 75 18.71 1.78 -6.46
C TRP A 75 19.81 2.82 -6.63
N VAL A 76 19.52 4.11 -6.57
CA VAL A 76 20.57 5.15 -6.47
C VAL A 76 21.39 5.03 -5.18
N ARG A 77 20.83 4.42 -4.14
CA ARG A 77 21.53 4.18 -2.85
C ARG A 77 22.39 2.93 -2.83
N PHE A 78 22.24 2.04 -3.80
CA PHE A 78 23.15 0.91 -3.99
C PHE A 78 24.11 1.30 -5.11
N PRO A 79 25.43 1.37 -4.87
CA PRO A 79 26.35 1.44 -5.99
C PRO A 79 26.04 0.25 -6.91
N ALA A 80 25.85 0.52 -8.20
CA ALA A 80 25.68 -0.52 -9.20
C ALA A 80 26.72 -1.60 -8.92
N ALA A 81 26.28 -2.86 -8.80
CA ALA A 81 27.16 -3.96 -8.45
C ALA A 81 28.39 -3.89 -9.37
N VAL A 82 29.56 -3.65 -8.76
CA VAL A 82 30.84 -3.75 -9.45
C VAL A 82 30.96 -5.21 -9.86
N GLY A 83 30.82 -5.48 -11.16
CA GLY A 83 30.79 -6.83 -11.69
C GLY A 83 30.49 -6.88 -13.18
N ASP A 84 31.24 -6.10 -13.97
CA ASP A 84 31.54 -6.44 -15.36
C ASP A 84 33.06 -6.62 -15.46
N GLU A 85 33.50 -7.86 -15.25
CA GLU A 85 34.74 -8.43 -15.80
C GLU A 85 34.36 -9.72 -16.55
#